data_AF-A0AAU6TNT0-F1
#
_entry.id   AF-A0AAU6TNT0-F1
#
_cell.length_a   1.000
_cell.length_b   1.000
_cell.length_c   1.000
_cell.angle_alpha   90.00
_cell.angle_beta   90.00
_cell.angle_gamma   90.00
#
_symmetry.space_group_name_H-M   'P 1'
#
loop_
_entity.id
_entity.type
_entity.pdbx_description
1 polymer ?
#
loop_
_entity_poly.entity_id
_entity_poly.type
_entity_poly.pdbx_seq_one_letter_code
_entity_poly.pdbx_strand_id
1 'polypeptide(L)'
;MANSVVIQQLNNQLKVNSDAYDLSRIVGVEVKVLTFKDHLLRMLLLGAISSSLLFIFIPSEHQEYGLAFASFLPFIAFLFGAFLGFVSSNKYEFRLEFNHLDETGIQWFTAAKSRKASDYVLFKEQEMELKRKIT
;
A
#
# COMPACT_ATOMS: atom_id res chain seq x y z
N MET A 1 -19.02 7.41 6.24
CA MET A 1 -17.65 7.93 6.09
C MET A 1 -17.37 8.05 4.60
N ALA A 2 -16.82 9.18 4.14
CA ALA A 2 -16.55 9.40 2.72
C ALA A 2 -15.41 8.50 2.22
N ASN A 3 -15.55 8.01 0.99
CA ASN A 3 -14.55 7.21 0.30
C ASN A 3 -13.26 8.02 0.09
N SER A 4 -12.10 7.41 0.28
CA SER A 4 -10.81 8.07 -0.03
C SER A 4 -10.44 7.94 -1.50
N VAL A 5 -11.06 6.98 -2.20
CA VAL A 5 -10.81 6.71 -3.61
C VAL A 5 -12.08 7.02 -4.39
N VAL A 6 -11.91 7.71 -5.51
CA VAL A 6 -13.01 8.03 -6.43
C VAL A 6 -12.81 7.19 -7.68
N ILE A 7 -13.82 6.37 -8.01
CA ILE A 7 -13.84 5.58 -9.24
C ILE A 7 -15.07 6.01 -10.03
N GLN A 8 -14.87 6.40 -11.28
CA GLN A 8 -15.92 6.85 -12.18
C GLN A 8 -15.68 6.27 -13.57
N GLN A 9 -16.75 5.83 -14.24
CA GLN A 9 -16.69 5.39 -15.63
C GLN A 9 -17.29 6.49 -16.50
N LEU A 10 -16.51 7.05 -17.43
CA LEU A 10 -16.93 8.13 -18.33
C LEU A 10 -16.37 7.88 -19.73
N ASN A 11 -17.20 8.01 -20.76
CA ASN A 11 -16.78 8.00 -22.17
C ASN A 11 -15.84 6.83 -22.53
N ASN A 12 -16.21 5.61 -22.16
CA ASN A 12 -15.43 4.39 -22.38
C ASN A 12 -14.07 4.33 -21.66
N GLN A 13 -13.87 5.18 -20.65
CA GLN A 13 -12.70 5.18 -19.77
C GLN A 13 -13.11 4.96 -18.32
N LEU A 14 -12.28 4.22 -17.60
CA LEU A 14 -12.31 4.09 -16.15
C LEU A 14 -11.37 5.13 -15.56
N LYS A 15 -11.92 6.11 -14.84
CA LYS A 15 -11.16 7.05 -14.04
C LYS A 15 -11.03 6.55 -12.61
N VAL A 16 -9.81 6.44 -12.13
CA VAL A 16 -9.49 6.10 -10.76
C VAL A 16 -8.66 7.25 -10.20
N ASN A 17 -9.24 8.02 -9.28
CA ASN A 17 -8.70 9.29 -8.81
C ASN A 17 -8.40 10.25 -9.98
N SER A 18 -7.11 10.53 -10.22
CA SER A 18 -6.65 11.41 -11.31
C SER A 18 -6.25 10.64 -12.58
N ASP A 19 -6.17 9.31 -12.50
CA ASP A 19 -5.71 8.45 -13.59
C ASP A 19 -6.88 7.96 -14.44
N ALA A 20 -6.67 7.85 -15.75
CA ALA A 20 -7.69 7.40 -16.70
C ALA A 20 -7.18 6.18 -17.47
N TYR A 21 -8.03 5.15 -17.58
CA TYR A 21 -7.74 3.88 -18.21
C TYR A 21 -8.78 3.56 -19.27
N ASP A 22 -8.37 3.15 -20.47
CA ASP A 22 -9.29 2.75 -21.53
C ASP A 22 -9.95 1.40 -21.19
N LEU A 23 -11.29 1.36 -21.14
CA LEU A 23 -12.02 0.14 -20.77
C LEU A 23 -11.77 -1.01 -21.76
N SER A 24 -11.60 -0.70 -23.05
CA SER A 24 -11.34 -1.69 -24.11
C SER A 24 -10.03 -2.46 -23.94
N ARG A 25 -9.12 -1.96 -23.10
CA ARG A 25 -7.81 -2.58 -22.85
C ARG A 25 -7.75 -3.31 -21.52
N ILE A 26 -8.76 -3.17 -20.68
CA ILE A 26 -8.86 -3.90 -19.42
C ILE A 26 -9.35 -5.31 -19.74
N VAL A 27 -8.52 -6.31 -19.45
CA VAL A 27 -8.81 -7.73 -19.70
C VAL A 27 -9.29 -8.42 -18.43
N GLY A 28 -8.88 -7.91 -17.27
CA GLY A 28 -9.19 -8.49 -15.97
C GLY A 28 -9.25 -7.43 -14.87
N VAL A 29 -10.03 -7.74 -13.83
CA VAL A 29 -10.18 -6.87 -12.66
C VAL A 29 -10.18 -7.74 -11.41
N GLU A 30 -9.47 -7.30 -10.38
CA GLU A 30 -9.34 -8.03 -9.12
C GLU A 30 -9.28 -7.05 -7.96
N VAL A 31 -9.94 -7.39 -6.85
CA VAL A 31 -9.71 -6.73 -5.57
C VAL A 31 -8.88 -7.65 -4.68
N LYS A 32 -7.65 -7.23 -4.37
CA LYS A 32 -6.74 -7.97 -3.50
C LYS A 32 -6.78 -7.39 -2.09
N VAL A 33 -6.95 -8.26 -1.09
CA VAL A 33 -6.75 -7.91 0.33
C VAL A 33 -5.29 -8.17 0.67
N LEU A 34 -4.59 -7.14 1.11
CA LEU A 34 -3.20 -7.24 1.52
C LEU A 34 -3.08 -7.84 2.91
N THR A 35 -2.09 -8.71 3.06
CA THR A 35 -1.77 -9.38 4.32
C THR A 35 -0.54 -8.76 4.96
N PHE A 36 -0.25 -9.17 6.20
CA PHE A 36 0.97 -8.75 6.90
C PHE A 36 2.24 -9.03 6.09
N LYS A 37 2.27 -10.13 5.32
CA LYS A 37 3.44 -10.51 4.50
C LYS A 37 3.71 -9.49 3.40
N ASP A 38 2.66 -8.92 2.81
CA ASP A 38 2.78 -7.88 1.78
C ASP A 38 3.38 -6.57 2.34
N HIS A 39 3.35 -6.37 3.66
CA HIS A 39 3.90 -5.19 4.33
C HIS A 39 5.19 -5.43 5.11
N LEU A 40 5.61 -6.69 5.24
CA LEU A 40 6.75 -7.07 6.07
C LEU A 40 8.01 -6.30 5.69
N LEU A 41 8.31 -6.18 4.40
CA LEU A 41 9.48 -5.44 3.93
C LEU A 41 9.43 -3.98 4.37
N ARG A 42 8.28 -3.31 4.20
CA ARG A 42 8.10 -1.91 4.61
C ARG A 42 8.25 -1.75 6.12
N MET A 43 7.73 -2.69 6.91
CA MET A 43 7.87 -2.70 8.36
C MET A 43 9.33 -2.84 8.78
N LEU A 44 10.06 -3.80 8.19
CA LEU A 44 11.48 -4.02 8.47
C LEU A 44 12.31 -2.79 8.11
N LEU A 45 12.05 -2.16 6.95
CA LEU A 45 12.75 -0.96 6.52
C LEU A 45 12.49 0.23 7.46
N LEU A 46 11.22 0.50 7.82
CA LEU A 46 10.91 1.59 8.74
C LEU A 46 11.41 1.32 10.16
N GLY A 47 11.41 0.07 10.60
CA GLY A 47 12.06 -0.34 11.85
C GLY A 47 13.56 -0.07 11.81
N ALA A 48 14.26 -0.50 10.76
CA ALA A 48 15.69 -0.29 10.60
C ALA A 48 16.07 1.19 10.59
N ILE A 49 15.31 2.02 9.84
CA ILE A 49 15.50 3.48 9.81
C ILE A 49 15.27 4.09 11.20
N SER A 50 14.19 3.71 11.89
CA SER A 50 13.89 4.27 13.21
C SER A 50 14.95 3.89 14.25
N SER A 51 15.46 2.65 14.17
CA SER A 51 16.54 2.17 15.04
C SER A 51 17.85 2.90 14.78
N SER A 52 18.20 3.13 13.50
CA SER A 52 19.48 3.72 13.12
C SER A 52 19.61 5.19 13.53
N LEU A 53 18.51 5.94 13.57
CA LEU A 53 18.49 7.34 14.00
C LEU A 53 19.03 7.55 15.42
N LEU A 54 18.86 6.57 16.32
CA LEU A 54 19.32 6.70 17.70
C LEU A 54 20.85 6.76 17.81
N PHE A 55 21.59 6.18 16.87
CA PHE A 55 23.06 6.28 16.85
C PHE A 55 23.54 7.70 16.52
N ILE A 56 22.70 8.54 15.91
CA ILE A 56 23.01 9.94 15.65
C ILE A 56 22.81 10.79 16.91
N PHE A 57 21.79 10.48 17.72
CA PHE A 57 21.39 11.30 18.87
C PHE A 57 21.93 10.82 20.21
N ILE A 58 22.41 9.58 20.30
CA ILE A 58 23.01 9.01 21.52
C ILE A 58 24.48 8.69 21.21
N PRO A 59 25.42 9.63 21.49
CA PRO A 59 26.85 9.37 21.33
C PRO A 59 27.26 8.21 22.24
N SER A 60 28.03 7.26 21.69
CA SER A 60 28.56 6.10 22.42
C SER A 60 29.40 6.46 23.65
N GLU A 61 29.88 7.71 23.71
CA GLU A 61 30.73 8.24 24.79
C GLU A 61 29.94 8.58 26.07
N HIS A 62 28.62 8.78 25.98
CA HIS A 62 27.75 9.05 27.14
C HIS A 62 27.02 7.81 27.67
N GLN A 63 27.37 6.63 27.16
CA GLN A 63 26.73 5.37 27.53
C GLN A 63 27.02 4.95 28.98
N GLU A 64 28.01 5.59 29.62
CA GLU A 64 28.37 5.42 31.03
C GLU A 64 27.43 6.14 32.02
N TYR A 65 26.61 7.11 31.57
CA TYR A 65 25.75 7.93 32.45
C TYR A 65 24.37 7.32 32.78
N GLY A 66 24.29 6.01 32.97
CA GLY A 66 23.31 5.46 33.94
C GLY A 66 21.86 5.29 33.49
N LEU A 67 21.59 4.89 32.24
CA LEU A 67 20.32 4.27 31.89
C LEU A 67 20.56 2.80 31.55
N ALA A 68 20.31 1.90 32.50
CA ALA A 68 20.33 0.45 32.28
C ALA A 68 19.46 0.00 31.07
N PHE A 69 18.54 0.87 30.64
CA PHE A 69 17.63 0.66 29.52
C PHE A 69 18.15 1.18 28.17
N ALA A 70 19.26 1.92 28.14
CA ALA A 70 19.76 2.56 26.91
C ALA A 70 20.12 1.56 25.82
N SER A 71 20.66 0.39 26.19
CA SER A 71 20.96 -0.71 25.27
C SER A 71 19.72 -1.30 24.58
N PHE A 72 18.53 -1.10 25.14
CA PHE A 72 17.27 -1.56 24.55
C PHE A 72 16.60 -0.51 23.66
N LEU A 73 17.00 0.76 23.71
CA LEU A 73 16.40 1.84 22.92
C LEU A 73 16.40 1.55 21.40
N PRO A 74 17.49 1.05 20.78
CA PRO A 74 17.49 0.69 19.37
C PRO A 74 16.43 -0.35 19.01
N PHE A 75 16.23 -1.35 19.89
CA PHE A 75 15.22 -2.38 19.71
C PHE A 75 13.80 -1.80 19.85
N ILE A 76 13.55 -0.94 20.84
CA ILE A 76 12.26 -0.27 21.00
C ILE A 76 11.95 0.64 19.81
N ALA A 77 12.93 1.40 19.33
CA ALA A 77 12.78 2.23 18.14
C ALA A 77 12.52 1.41 16.88
N PHE A 78 13.15 0.24 16.76
CA PHE A 78 12.85 -0.70 15.68
C PHE A 78 11.38 -1.16 15.72
N LEU A 79 10.90 -1.61 16.89
CA LEU A 79 9.52 -2.03 17.06
C LEU A 79 8.54 -0.90 16.76
N PHE A 80 8.85 0.31 17.21
CA PHE A 80 8.03 1.49 16.93
C PHE A 80 7.98 1.81 15.42
N GLY A 81 9.13 1.81 14.74
CA GLY A 81 9.19 2.02 13.29
C GLY A 81 8.45 0.94 12.51
N ALA A 82 8.60 -0.33 12.89
CA ALA A 82 7.87 -1.45 12.31
C ALA A 82 6.36 -1.32 12.53
N PHE A 83 5.94 -0.93 13.73
CA PHE A 83 4.53 -0.68 14.06
C PHE A 83 3.94 0.47 13.23
N LEU A 84 4.66 1.58 13.07
CA LEU A 84 4.25 2.66 12.17
C LEU A 84 4.15 2.19 10.72
N GLY A 85 5.08 1.36 10.26
CA GLY A 85 5.01 0.72 8.94
C GLY A 85 3.76 -0.14 8.77
N PHE A 86 3.34 -0.83 9.81
CA PHE A 86 2.13 -1.64 9.80
C PHE A 86 0.86 -0.78 9.79
N VAL A 87 0.72 0.16 10.72
CA VAL A 87 -0.50 1.01 10.86
C VAL A 87 -0.70 1.93 9.66
N SER A 88 0.39 2.37 9.01
CA SER A 88 0.33 3.22 7.83
C SER A 88 0.16 2.44 6.51
N SER A 89 0.04 1.11 6.56
CA SER A 89 -0.12 0.29 5.37
C SER A 89 -1.54 0.27 4.83
N ASN A 90 -1.66 0.25 3.51
CA ASN A 90 -2.94 0.06 2.83
C ASN A 90 -3.37 -1.40 2.96
N LYS A 91 -4.66 -1.65 3.08
CA LYS A 91 -5.21 -2.99 3.33
C LYS A 91 -5.83 -3.62 2.08
N TYR A 92 -6.20 -2.80 1.11
CA TYR A 92 -6.97 -3.18 -0.06
C TYR A 92 -6.31 -2.58 -1.31
N GLU A 93 -6.20 -3.39 -2.35
CA GLU A 93 -5.75 -2.97 -3.68
C GLU A 93 -6.83 -3.27 -4.71
N PHE A 94 -7.11 -2.27 -5.53
CA PHE A 94 -7.89 -2.41 -6.74
C PHE A 94 -6.92 -2.59 -7.90
N ARG A 95 -6.91 -3.78 -8.49
CA ARG A 95 -5.97 -4.20 -9.52
C ARG A 95 -6.68 -4.38 -10.85
N LEU A 96 -6.01 -3.94 -11.90
CA LEU A 96 -6.46 -4.06 -13.27
C LEU A 96 -5.42 -4.88 -14.02
N GLU A 97 -5.90 -5.79 -14.85
CA GLU A 97 -5.10 -6.46 -15.86
C GLU A 97 -5.33 -5.74 -17.18
N PHE A 98 -4.25 -5.28 -17.78
CA PHE A 98 -4.32 -4.37 -18.91
C PHE A 98 -3.46 -4.87 -20.04
N ASN A 99 -4.05 -4.89 -21.22
CA ASN A 99 -3.37 -5.20 -22.46
C ASN A 99 -2.68 -3.94 -22.97
N HIS A 100 -1.37 -3.86 -22.73
CA HIS A 100 -0.57 -2.77 -23.26
C HIS A 100 -0.32 -3.02 -24.75
N LEU A 101 -0.42 -1.96 -25.54
CA LEU A 101 -0.17 -2.03 -27.00
C LEU A 101 1.32 -2.15 -27.32
N ASP A 102 2.19 -1.93 -26.33
CA ASP A 102 3.62 -2.15 -26.47
C ASP A 102 3.96 -3.63 -26.22
N GLU A 103 5.16 -4.04 -26.58
CA GLU A 103 5.64 -5.43 -26.52
C GLU A 103 5.64 -6.05 -25.10
N THR A 104 5.18 -5.33 -24.07
CA THR A 104 5.12 -5.80 -22.68
C THR A 104 3.96 -6.75 -22.39
N GLY A 105 2.95 -6.77 -23.26
CA GLY A 105 1.83 -7.71 -23.21
C GLY A 105 0.82 -7.43 -22.08
N ILE A 106 0.16 -8.49 -21.60
CA ILE A 106 -0.89 -8.41 -20.60
C ILE A 106 -0.27 -8.46 -19.20
N GLN A 107 -0.48 -7.42 -18.39
CA GLN A 107 0.08 -7.33 -17.05
C GLN A 107 -0.91 -6.79 -16.02
N TRP A 108 -0.76 -7.27 -14.79
CA TRP A 108 -1.48 -6.78 -13.62
C TRP A 108 -0.76 -5.59 -12.99
N PHE A 109 -1.48 -4.49 -12.81
CA PHE A 109 -1.01 -3.36 -12.03
C PHE A 109 -2.04 -2.92 -10.99
N THR A 110 -1.61 -2.07 -10.05
CA THR A 110 -2.50 -1.53 -9.01
C THR A 110 -2.99 -0.16 -9.41
N ALA A 111 -4.30 -0.02 -9.64
CA ALA A 111 -4.93 1.25 -10.01
C ALA A 111 -5.28 2.11 -8.77
N ALA A 112 -5.62 1.47 -7.65
CA ALA A 112 -5.80 2.18 -6.38
C ALA A 112 -5.45 1.31 -5.17
N LYS A 113 -5.06 1.98 -4.07
CA LYS A 113 -4.88 1.36 -2.76
C LYS A 113 -5.68 2.12 -1.71
N SER A 114 -6.24 1.39 -0.76
CA SER A 114 -6.89 2.00 0.40
C SER A 114 -6.75 1.14 1.65
N ARG A 115 -6.95 1.75 2.82
CA ARG A 115 -7.07 1.05 4.11
C ARG A 115 -8.51 1.01 4.62
N LYS A 116 -9.44 1.76 4.02
CA LYS A 116 -10.82 1.89 4.49
C LYS A 116 -11.70 0.75 3.98
N ALA A 117 -12.57 0.24 4.85
CA ALA A 117 -13.54 -0.78 4.47
C ALA A 117 -14.60 -0.26 3.48
N SER A 118 -14.95 1.03 3.53
CA SER A 118 -15.87 1.63 2.55
C SER A 118 -15.31 1.60 1.13
N ASP A 119 -14.01 1.88 0.98
CA ASP A 119 -13.33 1.80 -0.32
C ASP A 119 -13.21 0.34 -0.79
N TYR A 120 -13.11 -0.64 0.12
CA TYR A 120 -13.15 -2.05 -0.25
C TYR A 120 -14.50 -2.46 -0.86
N VAL A 121 -15.62 -2.00 -0.27
CA VAL A 121 -16.95 -2.24 -0.84
C VAL A 121 -17.05 -1.60 -2.22
N LEU A 122 -16.62 -0.34 -2.36
CA LEU A 122 -16.55 0.34 -3.66
C LEU A 122 -15.72 -0.45 -4.69
N PHE A 123 -14.55 -0.96 -4.31
CA PHE A 123 -13.70 -1.77 -5.18
C PHE A 123 -14.40 -3.05 -5.62
N LYS A 124 -15.11 -3.73 -4.71
CA LYS A 124 -15.86 -4.97 -5.03
C LYS A 124 -17.04 -4.70 -5.96
N GLU A 125 -17.76 -3.60 -5.76
CA GLU A 125 -18.84 -3.18 -6.66
C GLU A 125 -18.31 -2.92 -8.08
N GLN A 126 -17.21 -2.16 -8.18
CA GLN A 126 -16.58 -1.84 -9.46
C GLN A 126 -15.98 -3.08 -10.14
N GLU A 127 -15.40 -4.01 -9.39
CA GLU A 127 -14.93 -5.29 -9.91
C GLU A 127 -16.09 -6.09 -10.55
N MET A 128 -17.23 -6.20 -9.86
CA MET A 128 -18.40 -6.90 -10.39
C MET A 128 -18.94 -6.23 -11.65
N GLU A 129 -19.03 -4.90 -11.66
CA GLU A 129 -19.54 -4.14 -12.81
C GLU A 129 -18.61 -4.30 -14.04
N LEU A 130 -17.30 -4.19 -13.84
CA LEU A 130 -16.32 -4.29 -14.91
C LEU A 130 -16.22 -5.72 -15.45
N LYS A 131 -16.23 -6.74 -14.58
CA LYS A 131 -16.25 -8.15 -15.03
C LYS A 131 -17.43 -8.45 -15.95
N ARG A 132 -18.60 -7.86 -15.69
CA ARG A 132 -19.79 -8.01 -16.55
C ARG A 132 -19.67 -7.33 -17.91
N LYS A 133 -18.80 -6.32 -18.04
CA LYS A 133 -18.59 -5.60 -19.31
C LYS A 133 -17.47 -6.21 -20.16
N ILE A 134 -16.52 -6.89 -19.52
CA ILE A 134 -15.34 -7.48 -20.17
C ILE A 134 -15.59 -8.96 -20.55
N THR A 135 -16.54 -9.64 -19.89
CA THR A 135 -17.03 -10.98 -20.26
C THR A 135 -18.15 -10.87 -21.29
#